data_AF-A0A7S1ZDB3-F1
#
_entry.id   AF-A0A7S1ZDB3-F1
#
_cell.length_a   1.000
_cell.length_b   1.000
_cell.length_c   1.000
_cell.angle_alpha   90.00
_cell.angle_beta   90.00
_cell.angle_gamma   90.00
#
_symmetry.space_group_name_H-M   'P 1'
#
loop_
_entity.id
_entity.type
_entity.pdbx_description
1 polymer ?
#
loop_
_entity_poly.entity_id
_entity_poly.type
_entity_poly.pdbx_seq_one_letter_code
_entity_poly.pdbx_strand_id
1 'polypeptide(L)'
;ASMTPFCYECLPPLAATLAMKERTRFIYFSEALKTVDFISDQTKRDKDALKWVFQVAFTRSFETDGDWRIVPMVDMFNHGAEPEVQIYYDDEGNCYAYTTKDVPAGSPLRMSYGDPTNPSHLFARYGFLDETSPATFCKIMLTPTKQLVDMGYDHSRMLFYKDTGDVSEEVWDVLLYQILESNKNEQRAFYEAHMAGDSETKSYFHQNYFSETSAALQDHVDSFLRDLDELSRKVSALDINDHPRAPLILSHNEFVKQTFLAVKALNCPQPV
;
A
#
# COMPACT_ATOMS: atom_id res chain seq x y z
N ALA A 1 -14.32 0.94 -14.70
CA ALA A 1 -13.02 1.27 -14.10
C ALA A 1 -12.21 2.09 -15.09
N SER A 2 -11.49 3.12 -14.62
CA SER A 2 -10.63 3.97 -15.47
C SER A 2 -9.32 3.28 -15.88
N MET A 3 -8.95 2.19 -15.19
CA MET A 3 -7.85 1.31 -15.58
C MET A 3 -8.35 0.15 -16.42
N THR A 4 -7.69 -0.07 -17.56
CA THR A 4 -7.90 -1.24 -18.42
C THR A 4 -7.13 -2.46 -17.86
N PRO A 5 -7.40 -3.69 -18.33
CA PRO A 5 -6.61 -4.86 -17.91
C PRO A 5 -5.10 -4.67 -18.11
N PHE A 6 -4.70 -4.04 -19.21
CA PHE A 6 -3.30 -3.75 -19.51
C PHE A 6 -2.64 -2.80 -18.49
N CYS A 7 -3.41 -1.87 -17.89
CA CYS A 7 -2.89 -1.02 -16.83
C CYS A 7 -2.44 -1.82 -15.59
N TYR A 8 -3.01 -3.01 -15.33
CA TYR A 8 -2.58 -3.85 -14.21
C TYR A 8 -1.23 -4.53 -14.47
N GLU A 9 -0.94 -4.84 -15.74
CA GLU A 9 0.35 -5.43 -16.17
C GLU A 9 1.51 -4.42 -16.12
N CYS A 10 1.17 -3.15 -15.91
CA CYS A 10 2.10 -2.03 -15.80
C CYS A 10 2.44 -1.63 -14.36
N LEU A 11 1.88 -2.34 -13.37
CA LEU A 11 2.01 -2.02 -11.96
C LEU A 11 2.79 -3.10 -11.20
N PRO A 12 3.48 -2.72 -10.11
CA PRO A 12 3.99 -3.65 -9.11
C PRO A 12 2.91 -4.64 -8.62
N PRO A 13 3.26 -5.89 -8.27
CA PRO A 13 2.29 -6.94 -7.93
C PRO A 13 1.23 -6.54 -6.87
N LEU A 14 1.65 -5.85 -5.80
CA LEU A 14 0.70 -5.38 -4.77
C LEU A 14 -0.25 -4.32 -5.32
N ALA A 15 0.24 -3.31 -6.03
CA ALA A 15 -0.57 -2.25 -6.61
C ALA A 15 -1.54 -2.80 -7.66
N ALA A 16 -1.07 -3.72 -8.51
CA ALA A 16 -1.90 -4.43 -9.47
C ALA A 16 -3.02 -5.21 -8.75
N THR A 17 -2.68 -5.98 -7.71
CA THR A 17 -3.65 -6.75 -6.92
C THR A 17 -4.71 -5.85 -6.29
N LEU A 18 -4.30 -4.73 -5.68
CA LEU A 18 -5.22 -3.77 -5.07
C LEU A 18 -6.15 -3.12 -6.12
N ALA A 19 -5.61 -2.70 -7.25
CA ALA A 19 -6.39 -2.09 -8.33
C ALA A 19 -7.36 -3.09 -8.99
N MET A 20 -6.97 -4.37 -9.09
CA MET A 20 -7.87 -5.45 -9.53
C MET A 20 -8.98 -5.71 -8.51
N LYS A 21 -8.69 -5.68 -7.20
CA LYS A 21 -9.71 -5.80 -6.16
C LYS A 21 -10.77 -4.70 -6.28
N GLU A 22 -10.38 -3.45 -6.55
CA GLU A 22 -11.35 -2.37 -6.79
C GLU A 22 -12.22 -2.62 -8.04
N ARG A 23 -11.64 -3.18 -9.12
CA ARG A 23 -12.43 -3.60 -10.29
C ARG A 23 -13.44 -4.68 -9.94
N THR A 24 -13.03 -5.68 -9.16
CA THR A 24 -13.92 -6.76 -8.71
C THR A 24 -15.04 -6.22 -7.82
N ARG A 25 -14.73 -5.29 -6.90
CA ARG A 25 -15.74 -4.59 -6.09
C ARG A 25 -16.77 -3.86 -6.95
N PHE A 26 -16.34 -3.20 -8.03
CA PHE A 26 -17.27 -2.54 -8.96
C PHE A 26 -18.18 -3.55 -9.69
N ILE A 27 -17.66 -4.72 -10.05
CA ILE A 27 -18.47 -5.79 -10.65
C ILE A 27 -19.53 -6.27 -9.65
N TYR A 28 -19.14 -6.55 -8.40
CA TYR A 28 -20.09 -6.98 -7.37
C TYR A 28 -21.13 -5.91 -7.04
N PHE A 29 -20.73 -4.64 -6.98
CA PHE A 29 -21.65 -3.52 -6.86
C PHE A 29 -22.68 -3.50 -8.00
N SER A 30 -22.22 -3.65 -9.25
CA SER A 30 -23.09 -3.62 -10.42
C SER A 30 -24.08 -4.80 -10.44
N GLU A 31 -23.64 -5.98 -9.96
CA GLU A 31 -24.52 -7.15 -9.81
C GLU A 31 -25.53 -6.98 -8.69
N ALA A 32 -25.09 -6.52 -7.50
CA ALA A 32 -25.96 -6.27 -6.36
C ALA A 32 -27.03 -5.21 -6.69
N LEU A 33 -26.69 -4.18 -7.47
CA LEU A 33 -27.64 -3.15 -7.85
C LEU A 33 -28.83 -3.67 -8.65
N LYS A 34 -28.70 -4.82 -9.33
CA LYS A 34 -29.80 -5.43 -10.08
C LYS A 34 -30.97 -5.82 -9.16
N THR A 35 -30.69 -6.17 -7.90
CA THR A 35 -31.69 -6.58 -6.91
C THR A 35 -32.36 -5.41 -6.17
N VAL A 36 -32.02 -4.16 -6.52
CA VAL A 36 -32.54 -2.96 -5.83
C VAL A 36 -33.77 -2.42 -6.56
N ASP A 37 -34.96 -2.58 -5.98
CA ASP A 37 -36.23 -2.31 -6.68
C ASP A 37 -36.56 -0.81 -6.85
N PHE A 38 -36.04 0.06 -5.99
CA PHE A 38 -36.33 1.49 -6.03
C PHE A 38 -35.49 2.27 -7.07
N ILE A 39 -34.51 1.63 -7.71
CA ILE A 39 -33.67 2.23 -8.75
C ILE A 39 -34.17 1.77 -10.11
N SER A 40 -34.36 2.71 -11.04
CA SER A 40 -34.86 2.40 -12.39
C SER A 40 -33.89 1.51 -13.19
N ASP A 41 -34.43 0.65 -14.06
CA ASP A 41 -33.63 -0.16 -14.99
C ASP A 41 -32.78 0.68 -15.93
N GLN A 42 -33.24 1.89 -16.28
CA GLN A 42 -32.47 2.83 -17.08
C GLN A 42 -31.18 3.22 -16.34
N THR A 43 -31.28 3.61 -15.08
CA THR A 43 -30.12 3.96 -14.24
C THR A 43 -29.18 2.77 -14.05
N LYS A 44 -29.74 1.57 -13.81
CA LYS A 44 -28.94 0.34 -13.65
C LYS A 44 -28.15 -0.04 -14.91
N ARG A 45 -28.55 0.43 -16.09
CA ARG A 45 -27.86 0.15 -17.37
C ARG A 45 -26.86 1.24 -17.75
N ASP A 46 -26.88 2.39 -17.10
CA ASP A 46 -25.95 3.49 -17.35
C ASP A 46 -24.59 3.20 -16.69
N LYS A 47 -23.67 2.62 -17.46
CA LYS A 47 -22.34 2.23 -16.98
C LYS A 47 -21.51 3.41 -16.47
N ASP A 48 -21.72 4.62 -16.97
CA ASP A 48 -20.91 5.76 -16.58
C ASP A 48 -21.44 6.38 -15.29
N ALA A 49 -22.76 6.46 -15.13
CA ALA A 49 -23.38 6.78 -13.85
C ALA A 49 -22.98 5.77 -12.76
N LEU A 50 -23.02 4.46 -13.05
CA LEU A 50 -22.62 3.43 -12.08
C LEU A 50 -21.15 3.55 -11.67
N LYS A 51 -20.24 3.78 -12.64
CA LYS A 51 -18.83 4.01 -12.31
C LYS A 51 -18.69 5.25 -11.43
N TRP A 52 -19.37 6.35 -11.78
CA TRP A 52 -19.27 7.59 -11.02
C TRP A 52 -19.78 7.43 -9.59
N VAL A 53 -20.99 6.89 -9.38
CA VAL A 53 -21.57 6.65 -8.05
C VAL A 53 -20.68 5.72 -7.23
N PHE A 54 -20.21 4.62 -7.82
CA PHE A 54 -19.29 3.70 -7.14
C PHE A 54 -18.04 4.43 -6.68
N GLN A 55 -17.39 5.21 -7.55
CA GLN A 55 -16.17 5.93 -7.20
C GLN A 55 -16.42 6.99 -6.13
N VAL A 56 -17.50 7.77 -6.23
CA VAL A 56 -17.86 8.76 -5.21
C VAL A 56 -18.08 8.09 -3.87
N ALA A 57 -18.94 7.07 -3.80
CA ALA A 57 -19.22 6.38 -2.56
C ALA A 57 -17.95 5.79 -1.94
N PHE A 58 -17.17 5.02 -2.69
CA PHE A 58 -16.00 4.34 -2.14
C PHE A 58 -14.81 5.28 -1.81
N THR A 59 -14.75 6.49 -2.37
CA THR A 59 -13.66 7.44 -2.10
C THR A 59 -14.03 8.58 -1.15
N ARG A 60 -15.32 8.80 -0.88
CA ARG A 60 -15.83 9.89 -0.03
C ARG A 60 -16.64 9.45 1.18
N SER A 61 -16.91 8.15 1.30
CA SER A 61 -17.55 7.62 2.52
C SER A 61 -16.52 7.18 3.55
N PHE A 62 -16.92 7.29 4.81
CA PHE A 62 -16.17 6.88 5.99
C PHE A 62 -16.95 5.82 6.74
N GLU A 63 -16.25 4.81 7.24
CA GLU A 63 -16.84 3.81 8.12
C GLU A 63 -17.00 4.38 9.54
N THR A 64 -18.18 4.18 10.12
CA THR A 64 -18.50 4.59 11.49
C THR A 64 -19.49 3.59 12.05
N ASP A 65 -19.08 2.87 13.09
CA ASP A 65 -19.85 1.78 13.73
C ASP A 65 -20.32 0.68 12.77
N GLY A 66 -19.48 0.37 11.76
CA GLY A 66 -19.78 -0.64 10.73
C GLY A 66 -20.61 -0.12 9.55
N ASP A 67 -21.11 1.12 9.62
CA ASP A 67 -21.86 1.76 8.54
C ASP A 67 -21.02 2.79 7.79
N TRP A 68 -21.13 2.77 6.46
CA TRP A 68 -20.44 3.71 5.57
C TRP A 68 -21.33 4.91 5.26
N ARG A 69 -20.81 6.12 5.48
CA ARG A 69 -21.55 7.37 5.25
C ARG A 69 -20.68 8.44 4.61
N ILE A 70 -21.27 9.25 3.73
CA ILE A 70 -20.65 10.47 3.22
C ILE A 70 -21.02 11.59 4.19
N VAL A 71 -20.01 12.26 4.74
CA VAL A 71 -20.21 13.41 5.63
C VAL A 71 -19.86 14.68 4.87
N PRO A 72 -20.85 15.50 4.47
CA PRO A 72 -20.57 16.76 3.80
C PRO A 72 -19.61 17.64 4.60
N MET A 73 -18.76 18.39 3.89
CA MET A 73 -17.67 19.20 4.44
C MET A 73 -16.48 18.40 4.96
N VAL A 74 -16.71 17.27 5.64
CA VAL A 74 -15.62 16.40 6.10
C VAL A 74 -14.97 15.67 4.92
N ASP A 75 -15.75 15.22 3.95
CA ASP A 75 -15.27 14.55 2.73
C ASP A 75 -14.48 15.46 1.76
N MET A 76 -14.29 16.72 2.14
CA MET A 76 -13.47 17.71 1.44
C MET A 76 -12.05 17.83 2.00
N PHE A 77 -11.76 17.29 3.19
CA PHE A 77 -10.40 17.20 3.69
C PHE A 77 -9.60 16.20 2.88
N ASN A 78 -8.50 16.64 2.26
CA ASN A 78 -7.62 15.73 1.53
C ASN A 78 -6.86 14.79 2.48
N HIS A 79 -6.24 13.76 1.90
CA HIS A 79 -5.30 12.91 2.63
C HIS A 79 -4.04 13.67 3.06
N GLY A 80 -3.45 13.29 4.18
CA GLY A 80 -2.05 13.57 4.50
C GLY A 80 -1.44 12.45 5.34
N ALA A 81 -0.17 12.14 5.09
CA ALA A 81 0.59 11.17 5.86
C ALA A 81 0.73 11.57 7.34
N GLU A 82 0.87 12.87 7.60
CA GLU A 82 0.84 13.49 8.94
C GLU A 82 -0.37 14.44 9.05
N PRO A 83 -1.58 13.92 9.28
CA PRO A 83 -2.81 14.69 9.19
C PRO A 83 -2.91 15.77 10.29
N GLU A 84 -3.61 16.86 9.96
CA GLU A 84 -3.94 17.94 10.88
C GLU A 84 -5.27 17.70 11.60
N VAL A 85 -6.17 16.92 10.98
CA VAL A 85 -7.56 16.78 11.38
C VAL A 85 -7.89 15.35 11.75
N GLN A 86 -8.64 15.20 12.84
CA GLN A 86 -9.33 13.97 13.21
C GLN A 86 -10.84 14.22 13.25
N ILE A 87 -11.61 13.19 12.90
CA ILE A 87 -13.07 13.21 12.98
C ILE A 87 -13.56 12.45 14.21
N TYR A 88 -14.66 12.90 14.79
CA TYR A 88 -15.33 12.27 15.91
C TYR A 88 -16.84 12.39 15.76
N TYR A 89 -17.57 11.38 16.24
CA TYR A 89 -19.02 11.40 16.30
C TYR A 89 -19.47 11.41 17.76
N ASP A 90 -20.42 12.29 18.09
CA ASP A 90 -21.08 12.24 19.40
C ASP A 90 -22.20 11.19 19.43
N ASP A 91 -22.80 11.01 20.62
CA ASP A 91 -23.88 10.05 20.84
C ASP A 91 -25.17 10.38 20.04
N GLU A 92 -25.30 11.60 19.52
CA GLU A 92 -26.40 12.03 18.66
C GLU A 92 -26.10 11.79 17.16
N GLY A 93 -24.88 11.34 16.84
CA GLY A 93 -24.43 11.06 15.48
C GLY A 93 -23.94 12.29 14.72
N ASN A 94 -23.72 13.43 15.40
CA ASN A 94 -23.13 14.61 14.79
C ASN A 94 -21.64 14.38 14.55
N CYS A 95 -21.15 14.71 13.36
CA CYS A 95 -19.75 14.60 13.02
C CYS A 95 -19.01 15.92 13.27
N TYR A 96 -17.93 15.86 14.04
CA TYR A 96 -17.03 16.97 14.31
C TYR A 96 -15.67 16.68 13.70
N ALA A 97 -15.06 17.73 13.14
CA ALA A 97 -13.66 17.72 12.73
C ALA A 97 -12.91 18.70 13.64
N TYR A 98 -11.82 18.25 14.26
CA TYR A 98 -10.97 19.08 15.09
C TYR A 98 -9.52 18.92 14.70
N THR A 99 -8.75 19.99 14.89
CA THR A 99 -7.30 19.98 14.67
C THR A 99 -6.60 19.28 15.83
N THR A 100 -5.64 18.41 15.53
CA THR A 100 -4.83 17.69 16.52
C THR A 100 -3.52 18.41 16.85
N LYS A 101 -3.21 19.48 16.13
CA LYS A 101 -2.03 20.34 16.27
C LYS A 101 -2.38 21.78 15.86
N ASP A 102 -1.53 22.73 16.23
CA ASP A 102 -1.68 24.11 15.77
C ASP A 102 -1.52 24.19 14.25
N VAL A 103 -2.48 24.81 13.56
CA VAL A 103 -2.47 24.96 12.10
C VAL A 103 -2.42 26.45 11.73
N PRO A 104 -1.35 26.93 11.08
CA PRO A 104 -1.26 28.31 10.63
C PRO A 104 -2.37 28.70 9.64
N ALA A 105 -2.76 29.97 9.65
CA ALA A 105 -3.72 30.50 8.69
C ALA A 105 -3.21 30.33 7.26
N GLY A 106 -4.06 29.79 6.37
CA GLY A 106 -3.72 29.50 4.98
C GLY A 106 -3.06 28.14 4.74
N SER A 107 -2.76 27.37 5.79
CA SER A 107 -2.30 25.98 5.66
C SER A 107 -3.46 25.03 5.35
N PRO A 108 -3.20 23.91 4.63
CA PRO A 108 -4.22 22.92 4.36
C PRO A 108 -4.64 22.19 5.64
N LEU A 109 -5.90 21.75 5.66
CA LEU A 109 -6.40 20.80 6.65
C LEU A 109 -6.55 19.45 5.96
N ARG A 110 -5.86 18.43 6.48
CA ARG A 110 -5.87 17.08 5.93
C ARG A 110 -6.22 16.06 7.00
N MET A 111 -6.82 14.97 6.57
CA MET A 111 -7.11 13.80 7.41
C MET A 111 -6.40 12.57 6.87
N SER A 112 -6.33 11.50 7.65
CA SER A 112 -5.85 10.22 7.13
C SER A 112 -6.98 9.47 6.42
N TYR A 113 -6.67 8.90 5.25
CA TYR A 113 -7.56 8.04 4.47
C TYR A 113 -7.19 6.56 4.64
N GLY A 114 -6.12 6.27 5.38
CA GLY A 114 -5.55 4.93 5.51
C GLY A 114 -4.09 4.98 5.96
N ASP A 115 -3.44 3.83 5.90
CA ASP A 115 -2.03 3.68 6.25
C ASP A 115 -1.13 4.56 5.37
N PRO A 116 -0.40 5.54 5.96
CA PRO A 116 0.45 6.46 5.21
C PRO A 116 1.67 5.79 4.58
N THR A 117 2.02 4.57 5.02
CA THR A 117 3.11 3.76 4.48
C THR A 117 2.68 2.88 3.30
N ASN A 118 1.39 2.96 2.91
CA ASN A 118 0.82 2.18 1.82
C ASN A 118 0.30 3.06 0.67
N PRO A 119 1.20 3.76 -0.06
CA PRO A 119 0.80 4.59 -1.21
C PRO A 119 0.14 3.77 -2.34
N SER A 120 0.39 2.47 -2.41
CA SER A 120 -0.28 1.56 -3.36
C SER A 120 -1.77 1.42 -3.08
N HIS A 121 -2.19 1.42 -1.81
CA HIS A 121 -3.60 1.43 -1.44
C HIS A 121 -4.25 2.76 -1.85
N LEU A 122 -3.62 3.88 -1.52
CA LEU A 122 -4.14 5.21 -1.85
C LEU A 122 -4.30 5.38 -3.37
N PHE A 123 -3.29 4.96 -4.13
CA PHE A 123 -3.31 4.90 -5.58
C PHE A 123 -4.49 4.07 -6.11
N ALA A 124 -4.64 2.82 -5.64
CA ALA A 124 -5.65 1.91 -6.17
C ALA A 124 -7.07 2.35 -5.81
N ARG A 125 -7.25 2.84 -4.58
CA ARG A 125 -8.55 3.16 -4.01
C ARG A 125 -9.03 4.57 -4.38
N TYR A 126 -8.19 5.57 -4.17
CA TYR A 126 -8.57 6.98 -4.28
C TYR A 126 -8.07 7.63 -5.58
N GLY A 127 -7.21 6.94 -6.34
CA GLY A 127 -6.79 7.38 -7.67
C GLY A 127 -5.82 8.56 -7.64
N PHE A 128 -5.02 8.69 -6.58
CA PHE A 128 -3.90 9.63 -6.45
C PHE A 128 -2.69 8.95 -5.80
N LEU A 129 -1.49 9.51 -5.99
CA LEU A 129 -0.28 9.09 -5.31
C LEU A 129 -0.01 10.06 -4.16
N ASP A 130 0.16 9.56 -2.94
CA ASP A 130 0.70 10.37 -1.84
C ASP A 130 2.23 10.39 -1.91
N GLU A 131 2.79 11.45 -2.46
CA GLU A 131 4.24 11.65 -2.53
C GLU A 131 4.85 11.89 -1.15
N THR A 132 4.04 12.26 -0.15
CA THR A 132 4.48 12.46 1.24
C THR A 132 4.56 11.17 2.03
N SER A 133 4.09 10.04 1.49
CA SER A 133 4.26 8.73 2.12
C SER A 133 5.73 8.50 2.52
N PRO A 134 6.02 8.18 3.80
CA PRO A 134 7.39 8.04 4.29
C PRO A 134 8.01 6.69 3.89
N ALA A 135 7.19 5.72 3.52
CA ALA A 135 7.62 4.36 3.22
C ALA A 135 6.70 3.68 2.19
N THR A 136 7.14 2.52 1.72
CA THR A 136 6.34 1.58 0.91
C THR A 136 6.64 0.15 1.30
N PHE A 137 5.66 -0.75 1.17
CA PHE A 137 5.91 -2.19 1.30
C PHE A 137 7.09 -2.65 0.44
N CYS A 138 7.99 -3.46 1.01
CA CYS A 138 9.24 -3.94 0.39
C CYS A 138 9.04 -4.85 -0.84
N LYS A 139 7.81 -5.25 -1.18
CA LYS A 139 7.47 -6.07 -2.36
C LYS A 139 8.04 -7.50 -2.35
N ILE A 140 8.49 -8.00 -1.20
CA ILE A 140 8.81 -9.42 -1.02
C ILE A 140 7.48 -10.20 -0.94
N MET A 141 7.21 -11.02 -1.95
CA MET A 141 5.96 -11.78 -2.07
C MET A 141 6.20 -13.26 -1.79
N LEU A 142 5.97 -13.68 -0.54
CA LEU A 142 5.99 -15.06 -0.07
C LEU A 142 4.58 -15.64 0.08
N THR A 143 4.49 -16.96 0.06
CA THR A 143 3.28 -17.68 0.49
C THR A 143 3.13 -17.52 2.01
N PRO A 144 2.04 -16.89 2.51
CA PRO A 144 1.88 -16.67 3.94
C PRO A 144 1.80 -18.01 4.68
N THR A 145 2.67 -18.17 5.69
CA THR A 145 2.56 -19.22 6.72
C THR A 145 2.19 -18.57 8.04
N LYS A 146 1.67 -19.35 9.00
CA LYS A 146 1.34 -18.81 10.33
C LYS A 146 2.56 -18.13 10.97
N GLN A 147 3.72 -18.79 10.90
CA GLN A 147 4.96 -18.29 11.46
C GLN A 147 5.41 -16.98 10.81
N LEU A 148 5.34 -16.88 9.48
CA LEU A 148 5.67 -15.63 8.79
C LEU A 148 4.75 -14.49 9.24
N VAL A 149 3.44 -14.75 9.33
CA VAL A 149 2.46 -13.73 9.79
C VAL A 149 2.74 -13.32 11.23
N ASP A 150 3.00 -14.28 12.12
CA ASP A 150 3.34 -14.01 13.52
C ASP A 150 4.61 -13.14 13.63
N MET A 151 5.58 -13.35 12.72
CA MET A 151 6.82 -12.57 12.62
C MET A 151 6.65 -11.19 11.95
N GLY A 152 5.45 -10.83 11.54
CA GLY A 152 5.18 -9.53 10.91
C GLY A 152 5.33 -9.51 9.41
N TYR A 153 5.21 -10.66 8.74
CA TYR A 153 4.97 -10.72 7.29
C TYR A 153 3.61 -10.10 6.95
N ASP A 154 3.61 -8.78 6.83
CA ASP A 154 2.48 -7.98 6.42
C ASP A 154 2.96 -6.73 5.66
N HIS A 155 2.13 -6.31 4.72
CA HIS A 155 2.39 -5.17 3.87
C HIS A 155 2.47 -3.82 4.60
N SER A 156 1.88 -3.69 5.80
CA SER A 156 1.99 -2.49 6.63
C SER A 156 3.19 -2.52 7.59
N ARG A 157 3.94 -3.62 7.64
CA ARG A 157 5.07 -3.81 8.57
C ARG A 157 6.40 -3.98 7.86
N MET A 158 6.41 -4.70 6.74
CA MET A 158 7.61 -4.93 5.95
C MET A 158 7.89 -3.76 5.00
N LEU A 159 8.51 -2.71 5.54
CA LEU A 159 8.60 -1.40 4.91
C LEU A 159 10.03 -1.06 4.48
N PHE A 160 10.11 -0.35 3.36
CA PHE A 160 11.28 0.41 2.92
C PHE A 160 10.98 1.90 3.06
N TYR A 161 11.86 2.62 3.74
CA TYR A 161 11.70 4.04 4.01
C TYR A 161 12.30 4.88 2.88
N LYS A 162 11.47 5.77 2.32
CA LYS A 162 11.78 6.54 1.10
C LYS A 162 12.96 7.48 1.28
N ASP A 163 12.98 8.22 2.40
CA ASP A 163 13.92 9.32 2.60
C ASP A 163 15.27 8.87 3.17
N THR A 164 15.29 7.76 3.92
CA THR A 164 16.51 7.24 4.57
C THR A 164 17.10 6.03 3.84
N GLY A 165 16.28 5.26 3.12
CA GLY A 165 16.68 3.94 2.62
C GLY A 165 16.68 2.87 3.72
N ASP A 166 16.19 3.17 4.92
CA ASP A 166 16.10 2.19 6.00
C ASP A 166 15.13 1.06 5.64
N VAL A 167 15.36 -0.08 6.29
CA VAL A 167 14.58 -1.30 6.14
C VAL A 167 14.02 -1.68 7.49
N SER A 168 12.69 -1.88 7.58
CA SER A 168 12.04 -2.33 8.82
C SER A 168 12.60 -3.66 9.32
N GLU A 169 12.61 -3.87 10.63
CA GLU A 169 13.07 -5.12 11.27
C GLU A 169 12.34 -6.35 10.71
N GLU A 170 11.05 -6.25 10.42
CA GLU A 170 10.24 -7.34 9.88
C GLU A 170 10.74 -7.86 8.52
N VAL A 171 11.37 -7.01 7.70
CA VAL A 171 11.97 -7.46 6.44
C VAL A 171 13.16 -8.37 6.73
N TRP A 172 14.04 -7.95 7.65
CA TRP A 172 15.20 -8.73 8.06
C TRP A 172 14.80 -10.04 8.71
N ASP A 173 13.80 -10.00 9.60
CA ASP A 173 13.27 -11.19 10.28
C ASP A 173 12.70 -12.21 9.28
N VAL A 174 11.90 -11.76 8.32
CA VAL A 174 11.31 -12.63 7.29
C VAL A 174 12.39 -13.22 6.39
N LEU A 175 13.36 -12.41 5.93
CA LEU A 175 14.46 -12.90 5.10
C LEU A 175 15.30 -13.94 5.84
N LEU A 176 15.64 -13.68 7.10
CA LEU A 176 16.39 -14.62 7.92
C LEU A 176 15.61 -15.92 8.14
N TYR A 177 14.32 -15.81 8.47
CA TYR A 177 13.47 -16.99 8.63
C TYR A 177 13.41 -17.85 7.36
N GLN A 178 13.41 -17.23 6.18
CA GLN A 178 13.49 -17.94 4.89
C GLN A 178 14.85 -18.61 4.68
N ILE A 179 15.96 -17.92 4.95
CA ILE A 179 17.32 -18.49 4.81
C ILE A 179 17.52 -19.71 5.71
N LEU A 180 16.99 -19.65 6.95
CA LEU A 180 17.06 -20.74 7.91
C LEU A 180 16.19 -21.95 7.52
N GLU A 181 15.40 -21.91 6.44
CA GLU A 181 14.60 -23.07 6.01
C GLU A 181 15.43 -24.32 5.76
N SER A 182 16.71 -24.15 5.41
CA SER A 182 17.71 -25.20 5.23
C SER A 182 18.11 -25.89 6.55
N ASN A 183 17.94 -25.22 7.69
CA ASN A 183 18.21 -25.72 9.03
C ASN A 183 17.00 -25.54 9.96
N LYS A 184 16.11 -26.53 9.98
CA LYS A 184 14.85 -26.47 10.75
C LYS A 184 15.02 -26.29 12.25
N ASN A 185 16.15 -26.71 12.83
CA ASN A 185 16.40 -26.51 14.26
C ASN A 185 16.66 -25.03 14.56
N GLU A 186 17.49 -24.37 13.75
CA GLU A 186 17.80 -22.95 13.89
C GLU A 186 16.61 -22.07 13.49
N GLN A 187 15.89 -22.44 12.42
CA GLN A 187 14.65 -21.76 12.05
C GLN A 187 13.64 -21.73 13.20
N ARG A 188 13.45 -22.88 13.88
CA ARG A 188 12.57 -22.97 15.04
C ARG A 188 13.09 -22.15 16.22
N ALA A 189 14.39 -22.24 16.52
CA ALA A 189 14.99 -21.50 17.63
C ALA A 189 14.89 -19.98 17.42
N PHE A 190 15.11 -19.49 16.20
CA PHE A 190 14.93 -18.08 15.85
C PHE A 190 13.47 -17.63 15.99
N TYR A 191 12.53 -18.44 15.51
CA TYR A 191 11.10 -18.15 15.68
C TYR A 191 10.68 -18.12 17.15
N GLU A 192 11.12 -19.08 17.96
CA GLU A 192 10.85 -19.10 19.41
C GLU A 192 11.42 -17.87 20.12
N ALA A 193 12.65 -17.46 19.76
CA ALA A 193 13.26 -16.23 20.28
C ALA A 193 12.45 -14.98 19.92
N HIS A 194 12.00 -14.88 18.66
CA HIS A 194 11.11 -13.79 18.22
C HIS A 194 9.81 -13.77 19.05
N MET A 195 9.13 -14.92 19.19
CA MET A 195 7.86 -15.01 19.92
C MET A 195 8.00 -14.77 21.42
N ALA A 196 9.16 -15.09 22.01
CA ALA A 196 9.44 -14.85 23.41
C ALA A 196 9.94 -13.42 23.71
N GLY A 197 10.21 -12.61 22.68
CA GLY A 197 10.84 -11.30 22.85
C GLY A 197 12.31 -11.39 23.31
N ASP A 198 12.99 -12.51 23.05
CA ASP A 198 14.40 -12.70 23.37
C ASP A 198 15.29 -11.98 22.35
N SER A 199 15.54 -10.70 22.63
CA SER A 199 16.33 -9.83 21.77
C SER A 199 17.78 -10.27 21.62
N GLU A 200 18.35 -10.94 22.62
CA GLU A 200 19.75 -11.37 22.60
C GLU A 200 19.94 -12.53 21.61
N THR A 201 19.13 -13.58 21.74
CA THR A 201 19.16 -14.72 20.82
C THR A 201 18.79 -14.29 19.39
N LYS A 202 17.78 -13.42 19.25
CA LYS A 202 17.39 -12.88 17.94
C LYS A 202 18.54 -12.11 17.29
N SER A 203 19.21 -11.24 18.04
CA SER A 203 20.37 -10.48 17.55
C SER A 203 21.55 -11.37 17.19
N TYR A 204 21.78 -12.44 17.96
CA TYR A 204 22.81 -13.43 17.65
C TYR A 204 22.56 -14.10 16.28
N PHE A 205 21.33 -14.50 15.99
CA PHE A 205 20.98 -15.05 14.67
C PHE A 205 21.21 -14.04 13.55
N HIS A 206 20.74 -12.80 13.73
CA HIS A 206 20.96 -11.74 12.74
C HIS A 206 22.43 -11.46 12.47
N GLN A 207 23.29 -11.43 13.50
CA GLN A 207 24.72 -11.22 13.33
C GLN A 207 25.40 -12.35 12.56
N ASN A 208 25.03 -13.61 12.86
CA ASN A 208 25.64 -14.77 12.22
C ASN A 208 25.26 -14.93 10.75
N TYR A 209 24.04 -14.51 10.39
CA TYR A 209 23.47 -14.66 9.06
C TYR A 209 23.35 -13.33 8.30
N PHE A 210 24.07 -12.29 8.76
CA PHE A 210 23.98 -10.96 8.18
C PHE A 210 24.42 -10.95 6.71
N SER A 211 25.47 -11.72 6.38
CA SER A 211 25.97 -11.78 4.99
C SER A 211 24.93 -12.36 4.03
N GLU A 212 24.26 -13.44 4.43
CA GLU A 212 23.26 -14.14 3.63
C GLU A 212 21.98 -13.30 3.50
N THR A 213 21.52 -12.70 4.60
CA THR A 213 20.34 -11.83 4.61
C THR A 213 20.56 -10.55 3.79
N SER A 214 21.75 -9.93 3.91
CA SER A 214 22.12 -8.76 3.10
C SER A 214 22.21 -9.11 1.61
N ALA A 215 22.82 -10.24 1.26
CA ALA A 215 22.87 -10.71 -0.13
C ALA A 215 21.44 -10.98 -0.69
N ALA A 216 20.58 -11.64 0.09
CA ALA A 216 19.19 -11.87 -0.31
C ALA A 216 18.40 -10.57 -0.50
N LEU A 217 18.60 -9.57 0.37
CA LEU A 217 18.01 -8.24 0.22
C LEU A 217 18.51 -7.56 -1.06
N GLN A 218 19.82 -7.60 -1.32
CA GLN A 218 20.42 -7.02 -2.51
C GLN A 218 19.86 -7.65 -3.80
N ASP A 219 19.81 -8.97 -3.86
CA ASP A 219 19.27 -9.70 -5.01
C ASP A 219 17.81 -9.32 -5.28
N HIS A 220 17.00 -9.21 -4.22
CA HIS A 220 15.61 -8.76 -4.30
C HIS A 220 15.51 -7.33 -4.84
N VAL A 221 16.26 -6.39 -4.25
CA VAL A 221 16.23 -4.98 -4.66
C VAL A 221 16.68 -4.83 -6.12
N ASP A 222 17.76 -5.50 -6.53
CA ASP A 222 18.29 -5.45 -7.88
C ASP A 222 17.36 -6.08 -8.91
N SER A 223 16.72 -7.20 -8.58
CA SER A 223 15.72 -7.80 -9.45
C SER A 223 14.50 -6.91 -9.60
N PHE A 224 13.99 -6.38 -8.50
CA PHE A 224 12.78 -5.59 -8.52
C PHE A 224 12.97 -4.24 -9.24
N LEU A 225 14.15 -3.63 -9.15
CA LEU A 225 14.49 -2.44 -9.93
C LEU A 225 14.44 -2.71 -11.45
N ARG A 226 14.92 -3.87 -11.90
CA ARG A 226 14.81 -4.27 -13.33
C ARG A 226 13.35 -4.46 -13.74
N ASP A 227 12.54 -5.07 -12.88
CA ASP A 227 11.10 -5.24 -13.12
C ASP A 227 10.41 -3.88 -13.24
N LEU A 228 10.71 -2.92 -12.35
CA LEU A 228 10.17 -1.56 -12.40
C LEU A 228 10.54 -0.81 -13.69
N ASP A 229 11.76 -1.00 -14.20
CA ASP A 229 12.18 -0.43 -15.48
C ASP A 229 11.38 -1.02 -16.65
N GLU A 230 11.09 -2.33 -16.61
CA GLU A 230 10.23 -2.96 -17.61
C GLU A 230 8.79 -2.45 -17.52
N LEU A 231 8.22 -2.38 -16.32
CA LEU A 231 6.87 -1.87 -16.08
C LEU A 231 6.74 -0.42 -16.58
N SER A 232 7.70 0.44 -16.27
CA SER A 232 7.69 1.84 -16.71
C SER A 232 7.83 1.99 -18.22
N ARG A 233 8.60 1.10 -18.87
CA ARG A 233 8.70 1.02 -20.32
C ARG A 233 7.37 0.63 -20.97
N LYS A 234 6.63 -0.33 -20.39
CA LYS A 234 5.28 -0.71 -20.85
C LYS A 234 4.31 0.47 -20.81
N VAL A 235 4.33 1.24 -19.71
CA VAL A 235 3.48 2.45 -19.57
C VAL A 235 3.83 3.51 -20.60
N SER A 236 5.12 3.73 -20.85
CA SER A 236 5.60 4.77 -21.76
C SER A 236 5.19 4.53 -23.22
N ALA A 237 4.84 3.29 -23.57
CA ALA A 237 4.36 2.91 -24.90
C ALA A 237 2.84 3.13 -25.07
N LEU A 238 2.11 3.55 -24.03
CA LEU A 238 0.66 3.71 -24.07
C LEU A 238 0.25 5.07 -24.62
N ASP A 239 -0.84 5.09 -25.40
CA ASP A 239 -1.56 6.32 -25.74
C ASP A 239 -2.36 6.78 -24.52
N ILE A 240 -2.17 8.05 -24.12
CA ILE A 240 -2.87 8.67 -23.00
C ILE A 240 -4.38 8.78 -23.24
N ASN A 241 -4.83 8.84 -24.50
CA ASN A 241 -6.25 8.91 -24.83
C ASN A 241 -6.96 7.59 -24.53
N ASP A 242 -6.26 6.47 -24.74
CA ASP A 242 -6.77 5.12 -24.44
C ASP A 242 -6.51 4.73 -22.98
N HIS A 243 -5.45 5.27 -22.38
CA HIS A 243 -5.00 4.97 -21.03
C HIS A 243 -4.80 6.25 -20.20
N PRO A 244 -5.87 6.94 -19.81
CA PRO A 244 -5.79 8.24 -19.10
C PRO A 244 -5.11 8.15 -17.73
N ARG A 245 -4.92 6.94 -17.18
CA ARG A 245 -4.21 6.69 -15.92
C ARG A 245 -2.71 6.43 -16.08
N ALA A 246 -2.19 6.35 -17.31
CA ALA A 246 -0.77 6.09 -17.56
C ALA A 246 0.18 7.06 -16.82
N PRO A 247 -0.07 8.39 -16.77
CA PRO A 247 0.81 9.30 -16.02
C PRO A 247 0.86 9.00 -14.52
N LEU A 248 -0.27 8.63 -13.91
CA LEU A 248 -0.34 8.29 -12.50
C LEU A 248 0.38 6.95 -12.21
N ILE A 249 0.23 5.96 -13.10
CA ILE A 249 0.95 4.68 -13.00
C ILE A 249 2.46 4.93 -13.08
N LEU A 250 2.91 5.77 -14.01
CA LEU A 250 4.33 6.10 -14.15
C LEU A 250 4.87 6.78 -12.88
N SER A 251 4.11 7.73 -12.32
CA SER A 251 4.47 8.43 -11.08
C SER A 251 4.55 7.46 -9.90
N HIS A 252 3.62 6.51 -9.80
CA HIS A 252 3.64 5.47 -8.77
C HIS A 252 4.87 4.56 -8.92
N ASN A 253 5.16 4.09 -10.13
CA ASN A 253 6.33 3.26 -10.40
C ASN A 253 7.63 3.98 -10.05
N GLU A 254 7.73 5.27 -10.39
CA GLU A 254 8.89 6.10 -10.08
C GLU A 254 9.06 6.29 -8.56
N PHE A 255 7.98 6.56 -7.83
CA PHE A 255 8.02 6.65 -6.37
C PHE A 255 8.59 5.36 -5.73
N VAL A 256 8.10 4.19 -6.18
CA VAL A 256 8.59 2.90 -5.68
C VAL A 256 10.05 2.70 -6.08
N LYS A 257 10.43 3.03 -7.31
CA LYS A 257 11.81 2.93 -7.80
C LYS A 257 12.77 3.76 -6.97
N GLN A 258 12.45 5.03 -6.71
CA GLN A 258 13.30 5.91 -5.90
C GLN A 258 13.46 5.38 -4.48
N THR A 259 12.40 4.83 -3.88
CA THR A 259 12.49 4.18 -2.57
C THR A 259 13.45 2.98 -2.58
N PHE A 260 13.38 2.13 -3.62
CA PHE A 260 14.29 0.99 -3.76
C PHE A 260 15.74 1.41 -4.04
N LEU A 261 15.94 2.49 -4.79
CA LEU A 261 17.28 3.06 -5.01
C LEU A 261 17.89 3.59 -3.71
N ALA A 262 17.10 4.23 -2.85
CA ALA A 262 17.55 4.65 -1.52
C ALA A 262 17.99 3.46 -0.67
N VAL A 263 17.18 2.39 -0.63
CA VAL A 263 17.54 1.14 0.07
C VAL A 263 18.82 0.53 -0.48
N LYS A 264 18.95 0.48 -1.82
CA LYS A 264 20.16 -0.02 -2.48
C LYS A 264 21.40 0.79 -2.08
N ALA A 265 21.29 2.12 -2.07
CA ALA A 265 22.39 3.00 -1.74
C ALA A 265 22.90 2.80 -0.30
N LEU A 266 21.98 2.55 0.64
CA LEU A 266 22.33 2.38 2.05
C LEU A 266 22.77 0.95 2.40
N ASN A 267 22.06 -0.06 1.89
CA ASN A 267 22.15 -1.44 2.40
C ASN A 267 22.89 -2.42 1.48
N CYS A 268 23.15 -2.04 0.22
CA CYS A 268 23.81 -2.92 -0.74
C CYS A 268 25.26 -2.46 -1.00
N PRO A 269 26.25 -3.37 -0.99
CA PRO A 269 27.63 -3.04 -1.32
C PRO A 269 27.73 -2.46 -2.73
N GLN A 270 28.39 -1.31 -2.86
CA GLN A 270 28.67 -0.70 -4.16
C GLN A 270 29.80 -1.48 -4.85
N PRO A 271 29.73 -1.71 -6.17
CA PRO A 271 30.87 -2.27 -6.89
C PRO A 271 32.07 -1.34 -6.76
N VAL A 272 33.21 -1.91 -6.34
CA VAL A 272 34.53 -1.25 -6.26
C VAL A 272 35.05 -0.92 -7.65
#